data_AF-A0A949FM26-F1
#
_entry.id   AF-A0A949FM26-F1
#
_cell.length_a   1.000
_cell.length_b   1.000
_cell.length_c   1.000
_cell.angle_alpha   90.00
_cell.angle_beta   90.00
_cell.angle_gamma   90.00
#
_symmetry.space_group_name_H-M   'P 1'
#
loop_
_entity.id
_entity.type
_entity.pdbx_description
1 polymer ?
#
loop_
_entity_poly.entity_id
_entity_poly.type
_entity_poly.pdbx_seq_one_letter_code
_entity_poly.pdbx_strand_id
1 'polypeptide(L)'
;GAFIFSKTDDVRTTTRLPFFEMAINKLKSKGFEARIIQDPLPRAGDKCSGLMIGTPNFTFAASRSELLPGCIAENLTSLGGAMTDTSQTKATELIRFGAAASSGAVTEPYSIINKFPNPMIHNAYTDGLTVAEAFYSSVLSPYQLLILGDPLCQPYAKPVRFEIDQYDRIHDRKKPLNLRLKTKDGDSEPESVVCLIDGKFISEILYEPTFSINLSDAPLGAHEFRFLVKSELPIQHCSEQSIWVHLADVALSPEPKAIFSWDCAETFKISDNKPLPFRLTGMNSGKEIEIIHHSETLATIPGDATEIPLKLRDIGYGPVRLQLKQKDDRGNSWASEPRFVLVTP
;
A
#
# COMPACT_ATOMS: atom_id res chain seq x y z
N GLY A 1 -17.59 16.73 -2.80
CA GLY A 1 -17.67 18.05 -2.15
C GLY A 1 -16.77 19.02 -2.88
N ALA A 2 -16.41 20.13 -2.26
CA ALA A 2 -15.58 21.18 -2.83
C ALA A 2 -14.18 21.22 -2.23
N PHE A 3 -13.21 21.74 -2.99
CA PHE A 3 -11.91 22.19 -2.50
C PHE A 3 -12.04 23.64 -2.01
N ILE A 4 -11.87 23.84 -0.71
CA ILE A 4 -12.13 25.13 -0.05
C ILE A 4 -10.82 25.76 0.39
N PHE A 5 -10.58 26.99 -0.07
CA PHE A 5 -9.43 27.80 0.28
C PHE A 5 -9.89 29.01 1.11
N SER A 6 -9.48 29.09 2.38
CA SER A 6 -9.78 30.25 3.21
C SER A 6 -8.87 31.41 2.83
N LYS A 7 -9.44 32.59 2.57
CA LYS A 7 -8.75 33.87 2.37
C LYS A 7 -9.14 34.83 3.50
N THR A 8 -8.22 35.10 4.42
CA THR A 8 -8.38 36.08 5.50
C THR A 8 -7.21 37.06 5.45
N ASP A 9 -7.24 38.08 6.31
CA ASP A 9 -6.13 39.03 6.46
C ASP A 9 -4.95 38.46 7.30
N ASP A 10 -5.07 37.24 7.84
CA ASP A 10 -3.98 36.59 8.59
C ASP A 10 -2.80 36.22 7.67
N VAL A 11 -1.57 36.49 8.12
CA VAL A 11 -0.33 36.14 7.40
C VAL A 11 -0.27 34.66 7.01
N ARG A 12 -0.85 33.79 7.83
CA ARG A 12 -0.94 32.34 7.58
C ARG A 12 -1.72 32.00 6.32
N THR A 13 -2.66 32.86 5.96
CA THR A 13 -3.43 32.73 4.74
C THR A 13 -2.76 33.47 3.58
N THR A 14 -2.36 34.73 3.78
CA THR A 14 -1.77 35.54 2.71
C THR A 14 -0.46 34.99 2.18
N THR A 15 0.30 34.24 2.98
CA THR A 15 1.53 33.53 2.58
C THR A 15 1.30 32.56 1.41
N ARG A 16 0.11 31.93 1.32
CA ARG A 16 -0.22 30.96 0.24
C ARG A 16 -1.08 31.57 -0.88
N LEU A 17 -1.61 32.77 -0.68
CA LEU A 17 -2.56 33.42 -1.59
C LEU A 17 -2.09 33.52 -3.05
N PRO A 18 -0.79 33.81 -3.37
CA PRO A 18 -0.34 33.90 -4.76
C PRO A 18 -0.56 32.63 -5.60
N PHE A 19 -0.76 31.47 -4.96
CA PHE A 19 -0.92 30.18 -5.64
C PHE A 19 -2.37 29.67 -5.67
N PHE A 20 -3.30 30.35 -5.00
CA PHE A 20 -4.70 29.90 -4.90
C PHE A 20 -5.39 29.87 -6.26
N GLU A 21 -5.30 30.95 -7.05
CA GLU A 21 -5.98 31.03 -8.35
C GLU A 21 -5.50 29.93 -9.30
N MET A 22 -4.19 29.66 -9.33
CA MET A 22 -3.63 28.58 -10.14
C MET A 22 -4.18 27.21 -9.71
N ALA A 23 -4.16 26.90 -8.42
CA ALA A 23 -4.68 25.64 -7.90
C ALA A 23 -6.19 25.47 -8.19
N ILE A 24 -6.99 26.51 -7.94
CA ILE A 24 -8.43 26.52 -8.19
C ILE A 24 -8.73 26.33 -9.67
N ASN A 25 -8.03 27.03 -10.57
CA ASN A 25 -8.25 26.91 -12.01
C ASN A 25 -7.90 25.50 -12.51
N LYS A 26 -6.83 24.90 -11.99
CA LYS A 26 -6.46 23.52 -12.31
C LYS A 26 -7.50 22.52 -11.83
N LEU A 27 -7.98 22.66 -10.58
CA LEU A 27 -9.06 21.82 -10.05
C LEU A 27 -10.34 21.95 -10.88
N LYS A 28 -10.77 23.17 -11.21
CA LYS A 28 -11.94 23.42 -12.05
C LYS A 28 -11.79 22.84 -13.45
N SER A 29 -10.60 22.91 -14.05
CA SER A 29 -10.33 22.32 -15.37
C SER A 29 -10.49 20.79 -15.40
N LYS A 30 -10.38 20.14 -14.23
CA LYS A 30 -10.61 18.69 -14.04
C LYS A 30 -12.05 18.36 -13.61
N GLY A 31 -12.94 19.36 -13.56
CA GLY A 31 -14.34 19.20 -13.18
C GLY A 31 -14.61 19.23 -11.66
N PHE A 32 -13.61 19.56 -10.84
CA PHE A 32 -13.83 19.69 -9.40
C PHE A 32 -14.37 21.07 -9.02
N GLU A 33 -15.28 21.11 -8.04
CA GLU A 33 -15.67 22.35 -7.41
C GLU A 33 -14.52 22.86 -6.53
N ALA A 34 -14.07 24.09 -6.78
CA ALA A 34 -13.03 24.74 -6.00
C ALA A 34 -13.33 26.23 -5.83
N ARG A 35 -13.21 26.76 -4.61
CA ARG A 35 -13.57 28.15 -4.32
C ARG A 35 -12.83 28.73 -3.13
N ILE A 36 -12.78 30.07 -3.11
CA ILE A 36 -12.30 30.85 -1.97
C ILE A 36 -13.48 31.18 -1.05
N ILE A 37 -13.26 31.11 0.25
CA ILE A 37 -14.13 31.69 1.28
C ILE A 37 -13.40 32.83 1.99
N GLN A 38 -14.14 33.78 2.57
CA GLN A 38 -13.56 34.90 3.33
C GLN A 38 -13.51 34.63 4.85
N ASP A 39 -13.97 33.45 5.27
CA ASP A 39 -14.02 33.03 6.67
C ASP A 39 -12.84 32.09 6.98
N PRO A 40 -12.31 32.06 8.23
CA PRO A 40 -11.21 31.18 8.62
C PRO A 40 -11.52 29.68 8.49
N LEU A 41 -12.80 29.33 8.50
CA LEU A 41 -13.33 27.97 8.42
C LEU A 41 -14.47 27.90 7.40
N PRO A 42 -14.73 26.72 6.81
CA PRO A 42 -15.90 26.48 5.97
C PRO A 42 -17.22 26.71 6.75
N ARG A 43 -18.32 26.82 6.01
CA ARG A 43 -19.64 27.15 6.57
C ARG A 43 -20.49 25.91 6.81
N ALA A 44 -21.56 26.08 7.58
CA ALA A 44 -22.49 25.01 7.88
C ALA A 44 -23.05 24.37 6.59
N GLY A 45 -22.94 23.05 6.49
CA GLY A 45 -23.37 22.28 5.32
C GLY A 45 -22.32 22.12 4.21
N ASP A 46 -21.16 22.77 4.33
CA ASP A 46 -20.06 22.54 3.38
C ASP A 46 -19.52 21.11 3.51
N LYS A 47 -19.34 20.46 2.36
CA LYS A 47 -18.67 19.16 2.24
C LYS A 47 -17.32 19.34 1.58
N CYS A 48 -16.24 19.11 2.32
CA CYS A 48 -14.88 19.40 1.90
C CYS A 48 -14.24 18.15 1.29
N SER A 49 -13.91 18.21 -0.01
CA SER A 49 -13.01 17.25 -0.67
C SER A 49 -11.53 17.59 -0.41
N GLY A 50 -11.24 18.87 -0.15
CA GLY A 50 -9.95 19.37 0.30
C GLY A 50 -10.16 20.68 1.04
N LEU A 51 -9.34 20.94 2.05
CA LEU A 51 -9.44 22.14 2.86
C LEU A 51 -8.07 22.76 3.04
N MET A 52 -7.96 24.05 2.77
CA MET A 52 -6.74 24.83 3.00
C MET A 52 -7.08 26.09 3.79
N ILE A 53 -6.76 26.07 5.08
CA ILE A 53 -7.01 27.14 6.04
C ILE A 53 -5.70 27.64 6.65
N GLY A 54 -5.75 28.78 7.34
CA GLY A 54 -4.59 29.35 8.01
C GLY A 54 -5.03 30.22 9.17
N THR A 55 -5.26 29.60 10.32
CA THR A 55 -5.72 30.24 11.56
C THR A 55 -4.98 29.64 12.76
N PRO A 56 -4.55 30.46 13.74
CA PRO A 56 -3.82 29.96 14.91
C PRO A 56 -4.69 29.05 15.78
N ASN A 57 -5.98 29.36 15.90
CA ASN A 57 -6.92 28.66 16.74
C ASN A 57 -8.24 28.48 16.00
N PHE A 58 -8.81 27.29 16.12
CA PHE A 58 -10.11 26.95 15.56
C PHE A 58 -10.80 25.83 16.33
N THR A 59 -12.12 25.80 16.23
CA THR A 59 -12.97 24.70 16.69
C THR A 59 -13.72 24.16 15.48
N PHE A 60 -13.23 23.08 14.89
CA PHE A 60 -13.76 22.61 13.60
C PHE A 60 -15.25 22.24 13.70
N ALA A 61 -15.68 21.61 14.80
CA ALA A 61 -17.11 21.30 15.03
C ALA A 61 -18.04 22.52 14.91
N ALA A 62 -17.57 23.72 15.27
CA ALA A 62 -18.37 24.94 15.20
C ALA A 62 -18.70 25.37 13.76
N SER A 63 -17.88 24.96 12.79
CA SER A 63 -18.14 25.18 11.35
C SER A 63 -19.42 24.47 10.88
N ARG A 64 -19.75 23.33 11.49
CA ARG A 64 -20.78 22.38 11.03
C ARG A 64 -20.57 21.97 9.55
N SER A 65 -19.32 21.92 9.13
CA SER A 65 -18.88 21.38 7.85
C SER A 65 -18.43 19.93 8.00
N GLU A 66 -18.35 19.22 6.88
CA GLU A 66 -17.96 17.82 6.80
C GLU A 66 -16.64 17.71 6.04
N LEU A 67 -15.67 16.96 6.57
CA LEU A 67 -14.50 16.51 5.81
C LEU A 67 -14.84 15.15 5.20
N LEU A 68 -14.84 15.06 3.88
CA LEU A 68 -15.19 13.82 3.18
C LEU A 68 -14.06 12.77 3.28
N PRO A 69 -14.37 11.47 3.15
CA PRO A 69 -13.35 10.43 3.08
C PRO A 69 -12.29 10.76 2.02
N GLY A 70 -11.01 10.67 2.41
CA GLY A 70 -9.89 11.04 1.54
C GLY A 70 -9.51 12.52 1.56
N CYS A 71 -10.19 13.37 2.33
CA CYS A 71 -9.89 14.81 2.36
C CYS A 71 -8.50 15.10 2.94
N ILE A 72 -7.67 15.84 2.18
CA ILE A 72 -6.50 16.52 2.74
C ILE A 72 -6.98 17.86 3.32
N ALA A 73 -6.80 18.05 4.62
CA ALA A 73 -7.16 19.27 5.32
C ALA A 73 -5.92 19.90 5.97
N GLU A 74 -5.50 21.06 5.48
CA GLU A 74 -4.25 21.72 5.84
C GLU A 74 -4.50 23.04 6.57
N ASN A 75 -3.79 23.24 7.69
CA ASN A 75 -3.82 24.50 8.43
C ASN A 75 -2.41 25.04 8.64
N LEU A 76 -2.07 26.10 7.90
CA LEU A 76 -0.79 26.77 8.09
C LEU A 76 -0.85 27.52 9.41
N THR A 77 -0.09 27.04 10.40
CA THR A 77 0.09 27.69 11.69
C THR A 77 1.47 27.38 12.26
N SER A 78 1.85 28.09 13.32
CA SER A 78 3.21 28.01 13.87
C SER A 78 3.51 26.65 14.51
N LEU A 79 2.58 26.10 15.27
CA LEU A 79 2.83 25.00 16.20
C LEU A 79 1.81 23.87 16.02
N GLY A 80 1.18 23.78 14.84
CA GLY A 80 0.14 22.79 14.57
C GLY A 80 0.65 21.34 14.63
N GLY A 81 1.95 21.12 14.46
CA GLY A 81 2.61 19.81 14.58
C GLY A 81 3.35 19.61 15.91
N ALA A 82 3.40 20.64 16.77
CA ALA A 82 4.04 20.53 18.08
C ALA A 82 3.14 19.68 19.01
N MET A 83 3.51 18.43 19.22
CA MET A 83 2.75 17.47 20.04
C MET A 83 2.90 17.68 21.56
N THR A 84 3.11 18.94 21.96
CA THR A 84 3.24 19.41 23.35
C THR A 84 2.07 20.34 23.69
N ASP A 85 2.02 20.86 24.91
CA ASP A 85 1.04 21.88 25.27
C ASP A 85 1.43 23.22 24.63
N THR A 86 0.66 23.67 23.64
CA THR A 86 0.88 24.92 22.89
C THR A 86 -0.44 25.66 22.71
N SER A 87 -0.37 26.97 22.46
CA SER A 87 -1.54 27.84 22.36
C SER A 87 -2.31 27.77 21.03
N GLN A 88 -1.96 26.83 20.14
CA GLN A 88 -2.52 26.72 18.79
C GLN A 88 -3.18 25.36 18.56
N THR A 89 -4.24 25.34 17.75
CA THR A 89 -4.92 24.09 17.40
C THR A 89 -3.99 23.16 16.62
N LYS A 90 -3.87 21.91 17.06
CA LYS A 90 -3.04 20.89 16.44
C LYS A 90 -3.67 20.33 15.16
N ALA A 91 -2.83 19.92 14.20
CA ALA A 91 -3.25 19.27 12.96
C ALA A 91 -4.08 17.99 13.19
N THR A 92 -3.86 17.31 14.32
CA THR A 92 -4.66 16.14 14.74
C THR A 92 -6.13 16.46 14.93
N GLU A 93 -6.51 17.73 15.15
CA GLU A 93 -7.92 18.11 15.23
C GLU A 93 -8.64 17.85 13.91
N LEU A 94 -8.03 18.19 12.77
CA LEU A 94 -8.62 17.89 11.45
C LEU A 94 -8.71 16.38 11.19
N ILE A 95 -7.71 15.61 11.65
CA ILE A 95 -7.74 14.14 11.60
C ILE A 95 -8.90 13.58 12.42
N ARG A 96 -9.14 14.10 13.63
CA ARG A 96 -10.30 13.70 14.47
C ARG A 96 -11.65 13.92 13.79
N PHE A 97 -11.74 14.90 12.89
CA PHE A 97 -12.94 15.19 12.10
C PHE A 97 -12.96 14.48 10.74
N GLY A 98 -12.07 13.51 10.50
CA GLY A 98 -12.13 12.62 9.33
C GLY A 98 -11.26 13.04 8.15
N ALA A 99 -10.36 14.03 8.31
CA ALA A 99 -9.33 14.26 7.31
C ALA A 99 -8.46 12.99 7.15
N ALA A 100 -8.22 12.58 5.91
CA ALA A 100 -7.29 11.50 5.61
C ALA A 100 -5.86 11.90 5.96
N ALA A 101 -5.54 13.19 5.82
CA ALA A 101 -4.25 13.74 6.22
C ALA A 101 -4.28 15.24 6.52
N SER A 102 -3.31 15.64 7.33
CA SER A 102 -3.03 17.03 7.69
C SER A 102 -1.53 17.19 7.98
N SER A 103 -1.08 18.42 8.18
CA SER A 103 0.28 18.68 8.62
C SER A 103 0.35 19.90 9.53
N GLY A 104 1.45 20.03 10.25
CA GLY A 104 1.72 21.20 11.05
C GLY A 104 3.20 21.34 11.38
N ALA A 105 3.63 22.56 11.65
CA ALA A 105 5.01 22.82 12.03
C ALA A 105 5.29 22.38 13.48
N VAL A 106 6.43 21.74 13.71
CA VAL A 106 6.83 21.17 15.03
C VAL A 106 7.57 22.14 15.94
N THR A 107 8.01 23.27 15.39
CA THR A 107 8.74 24.34 16.11
C THR A 107 8.42 25.67 15.45
N GLU A 108 8.54 26.77 16.21
CA GLU A 108 8.10 28.11 15.78
C GLU A 108 8.71 28.45 14.40
N PRO A 109 7.87 28.57 13.37
CA PRO A 109 8.29 28.83 12.02
C PRO A 109 8.13 30.32 11.74
N TYR A 110 9.13 30.92 11.11
CA TYR A 110 8.86 32.06 10.23
C TYR A 110 7.85 31.64 9.14
N SER A 111 6.93 32.49 8.69
CA SER A 111 5.98 32.20 7.59
C SER A 111 6.66 32.08 6.22
N ILE A 112 7.54 31.10 6.09
CA ILE A 112 8.28 30.77 4.87
C ILE A 112 7.45 29.74 4.12
N ILE A 113 6.89 30.15 2.98
CA ILE A 113 5.98 29.30 2.19
C ILE A 113 6.59 27.93 1.85
N ASN A 114 7.89 27.87 1.60
CA ASN A 114 8.59 26.64 1.19
C ASN A 114 8.54 25.50 2.22
N LYS A 115 8.21 25.77 3.49
CA LYS A 115 8.07 24.73 4.52
C LYS A 115 6.67 24.12 4.60
N PHE A 116 5.68 24.78 4.02
CA PHE A 116 4.29 24.36 4.08
C PHE A 116 3.85 23.84 2.72
N PRO A 117 2.79 23.01 2.65
CA PRO A 117 2.26 22.53 1.38
C PRO A 117 1.83 23.71 0.49
N ASN A 118 2.35 23.72 -0.73
CA ASN A 118 1.86 24.62 -1.76
C ASN A 118 0.37 24.29 -2.08
N PRO A 119 -0.50 25.28 -2.35
CA PRO A 119 -1.89 25.05 -2.76
C PRO A 119 -2.08 24.05 -3.91
N MET A 120 -1.06 23.87 -4.76
CA MET A 120 -1.03 22.85 -5.81
C MET A 120 -1.06 21.41 -5.29
N ILE A 121 -0.92 21.16 -3.99
CA ILE A 121 -1.11 19.84 -3.37
C ILE A 121 -2.44 19.20 -3.79
N HIS A 122 -3.53 19.98 -3.82
CA HIS A 122 -4.84 19.47 -4.22
C HIS A 122 -4.90 19.13 -5.71
N ASN A 123 -4.18 19.88 -6.57
CA ASN A 123 -4.06 19.50 -7.97
C ASN A 123 -3.32 18.17 -8.11
N ALA A 124 -2.17 18.03 -7.46
CA ALA A 124 -1.35 16.82 -7.53
C ALA A 124 -2.13 15.61 -6.98
N TYR A 125 -2.80 15.78 -5.85
CA TYR A 125 -3.65 14.74 -5.26
C TYR A 125 -4.82 14.33 -6.18
N THR A 126 -5.44 15.28 -6.87
CA THR A 126 -6.50 14.98 -7.85
C THR A 126 -6.01 14.48 -9.21
N ASP A 127 -4.69 14.52 -9.48
CA ASP A 127 -4.10 13.74 -10.57
C ASP A 127 -4.06 12.25 -10.22
N GLY A 128 -4.28 11.90 -8.95
CA GLY A 128 -4.34 10.54 -8.45
C GLY A 128 -3.12 10.14 -7.62
N LEU A 129 -2.26 11.09 -7.22
CA LEU A 129 -1.19 10.83 -6.26
C LEU A 129 -1.77 10.34 -4.91
N THR A 130 -1.01 9.50 -4.23
CA THR A 130 -1.25 9.19 -2.81
C THR A 130 -1.09 10.46 -1.97
N VAL A 131 -1.65 10.45 -0.75
CA VAL A 131 -1.42 11.52 0.23
C VAL A 131 0.07 11.80 0.40
N ALA A 132 0.90 10.76 0.57
CA ALA A 132 2.33 10.93 0.76
C ALA A 132 2.97 11.65 -0.43
N GLU A 133 2.74 11.18 -1.66
CA GLU A 133 3.29 11.80 -2.87
C GLU A 133 2.79 13.24 -3.04
N ALA A 134 1.52 13.52 -2.75
CA ALA A 134 0.97 14.87 -2.82
C ALA A 134 1.66 15.83 -1.82
N PHE A 135 1.92 15.39 -0.59
CA PHE A 135 2.69 16.19 0.37
C PHE A 135 4.15 16.39 -0.08
N TYR A 136 4.85 15.31 -0.43
CA TYR A 136 6.27 15.40 -0.81
C TYR A 136 6.51 16.14 -2.13
N SER A 137 5.51 16.22 -3.02
CA SER A 137 5.56 17.07 -4.21
C SER A 137 5.26 18.55 -3.94
N SER A 138 4.66 18.88 -2.80
CA SER A 138 4.16 20.24 -2.50
C SER A 138 4.97 20.98 -1.42
N VAL A 139 5.89 20.30 -0.74
CA VAL A 139 6.72 20.88 0.34
C VAL A 139 8.19 20.88 -0.08
N LEU A 140 8.79 22.07 -0.18
CA LEU A 140 10.20 22.23 -0.59
C LEU A 140 11.19 22.05 0.58
N SER A 141 10.78 22.32 1.82
CA SER A 141 11.63 22.24 3.01
C SER A 141 10.89 21.53 4.16
N PRO A 142 10.82 20.18 4.13
CA PRO A 142 9.96 19.41 5.04
C PRO A 142 10.51 19.26 6.47
N TYR A 143 11.75 19.70 6.75
CA TYR A 143 12.44 19.44 8.03
C TYR A 143 11.64 19.86 9.28
N GLN A 144 10.84 20.91 9.18
CA GLN A 144 10.04 21.44 10.30
C GLN A 144 8.57 21.03 10.25
N LEU A 145 8.16 20.18 9.31
CA LEU A 145 6.76 19.84 9.08
C LEU A 145 6.49 18.38 9.48
N LEU A 146 5.56 18.19 10.40
CA LEU A 146 5.02 16.88 10.72
C LEU A 146 3.78 16.62 9.87
N ILE A 147 3.87 15.64 8.98
CA ILE A 147 2.75 15.15 8.17
C ILE A 147 2.10 13.96 8.91
N LEU A 148 0.78 13.96 9.01
CA LEU A 148 -0.01 12.99 9.76
C LEU A 148 -1.16 12.50 8.89
N GLY A 149 -1.48 11.21 8.96
CA GLY A 149 -2.61 10.63 8.25
C GLY A 149 -2.32 9.26 7.66
N ASP A 150 -3.16 8.86 6.71
CA ASP A 150 -2.97 7.66 5.89
C ASP A 150 -2.12 8.01 4.65
N PRO A 151 -0.84 7.62 4.59
CA PRO A 151 0.05 7.96 3.49
C PRO A 151 -0.35 7.31 2.16
N LEU A 152 -1.08 6.19 2.19
CA LEU A 152 -1.50 5.42 1.02
C LEU A 152 -2.89 5.82 0.51
N CYS A 153 -3.58 6.73 1.20
CA CYS A 153 -4.88 7.21 0.76
C CYS A 153 -4.77 7.85 -0.63
N GLN A 154 -5.56 7.36 -1.59
CA GLN A 154 -5.45 7.70 -3.01
C GLN A 154 -6.84 7.72 -3.68
N PRO A 155 -7.80 8.56 -3.23
CA PRO A 155 -9.20 8.49 -3.63
C PRO A 155 -9.45 8.91 -5.08
N TYR A 156 -8.47 9.54 -5.73
CA TYR A 156 -8.54 9.99 -7.13
C TYR A 156 -7.70 9.12 -8.07
N ALA A 157 -7.19 7.99 -7.59
CA ALA A 157 -6.49 7.02 -8.43
C ALA A 157 -7.40 6.58 -9.58
N LYS A 158 -6.79 6.38 -10.74
CA LYS A 158 -7.43 5.78 -11.90
C LYS A 158 -6.66 4.53 -12.30
N PRO A 159 -6.70 3.46 -11.50
CA PRO A 159 -5.99 2.24 -11.83
C PRO A 159 -6.74 1.47 -12.91
N VAL A 160 -5.98 0.71 -13.69
CA VAL A 160 -6.56 -0.35 -14.52
C VAL A 160 -7.20 -1.38 -13.60
N ARG A 161 -8.39 -1.88 -13.93
CA ARG A 161 -9.01 -2.99 -13.21
C ARG A 161 -8.94 -4.24 -14.05
N PHE A 162 -8.48 -5.34 -13.47
CA PHE A 162 -8.36 -6.60 -14.20
C PHE A 162 -8.57 -7.81 -13.29
N GLU A 163 -8.75 -8.97 -13.92
CA GLU A 163 -8.69 -10.27 -13.27
C GLU A 163 -7.80 -11.22 -14.06
N ILE A 164 -7.24 -12.21 -13.37
CA ILE A 164 -6.52 -13.31 -13.99
C ILE A 164 -7.54 -14.40 -14.30
N ASP A 165 -7.87 -14.53 -15.57
CA ASP A 165 -9.01 -15.32 -16.06
C ASP A 165 -8.61 -16.76 -16.41
N GLN A 166 -7.37 -16.96 -16.88
CA GLN A 166 -6.88 -18.28 -17.26
C GLN A 166 -5.41 -18.45 -16.88
N TYR A 167 -5.12 -19.52 -16.13
CA TYR A 167 -3.78 -19.97 -15.77
C TYR A 167 -3.80 -21.44 -15.34
N ASP A 168 -2.66 -22.12 -15.50
CA ASP A 168 -2.48 -23.49 -15.00
C ASP A 168 -2.05 -23.45 -13.52
N ARG A 169 -2.78 -24.14 -12.64
CA ARG A 169 -2.44 -24.21 -11.20
C ARG A 169 -1.24 -25.12 -10.91
N ILE A 170 -0.99 -26.09 -11.78
CA ILE A 170 0.17 -26.97 -11.74
C ILE A 170 0.79 -26.89 -13.13
N HIS A 171 2.06 -26.49 -13.21
CA HIS A 171 2.69 -26.18 -14.49
C HIS A 171 4.10 -26.75 -14.56
N ASP A 172 4.49 -27.23 -15.73
CA ASP A 172 5.85 -27.68 -16.00
C ASP A 172 6.76 -26.47 -16.20
N ARG A 173 7.68 -26.20 -15.26
CA ARG A 173 8.58 -25.03 -15.30
C ARG A 173 9.48 -25.00 -16.54
N LYS A 174 9.64 -26.13 -17.25
CA LYS A 174 10.39 -26.20 -18.50
C LYS A 174 9.62 -25.65 -19.69
N LYS A 175 8.33 -25.32 -19.53
CA LYS A 175 7.48 -24.73 -20.56
C LYS A 175 7.08 -23.30 -20.17
N PRO A 176 6.86 -22.39 -21.14
CA PRO A 176 6.28 -21.09 -20.85
C PRO A 176 4.91 -21.24 -20.18
N LEU A 177 4.64 -20.45 -19.14
CA LEU A 177 3.32 -20.37 -18.51
C LEU A 177 2.47 -19.35 -19.28
N ASN A 178 1.37 -19.80 -19.86
CA ASN A 178 0.43 -18.95 -20.58
C ASN A 178 -0.62 -18.38 -19.62
N LEU A 179 -0.86 -17.08 -19.72
CA LEU A 179 -1.76 -16.34 -18.85
C LEU A 179 -2.72 -15.52 -19.68
N ARG A 180 -3.97 -15.40 -19.22
CA ARG A 180 -4.93 -14.43 -19.74
C ARG A 180 -5.36 -13.45 -18.66
N LEU A 181 -5.11 -12.17 -18.90
CA LEU A 181 -5.63 -11.07 -18.11
C LEU A 181 -6.86 -10.49 -18.82
N LYS A 182 -7.92 -10.30 -18.06
CA LYS A 182 -9.15 -9.69 -18.55
C LYS A 182 -9.35 -8.36 -17.84
N THR A 183 -9.27 -7.26 -18.61
CA THR A 183 -9.64 -5.94 -18.10
C THR A 183 -11.14 -5.89 -17.79
N LYS A 184 -11.47 -5.13 -16.75
CA LYS A 184 -12.83 -4.74 -16.37
C LYS A 184 -13.01 -3.26 -16.69
N ASP A 185 -14.23 -2.77 -16.59
CA ASP A 185 -14.51 -1.34 -16.65
C ASP A 185 -13.62 -0.62 -15.62
N GLY A 186 -12.60 0.05 -16.14
CA GLY A 186 -11.54 0.72 -15.39
C GLY A 186 -11.51 2.20 -15.72
N ASP A 187 -10.80 2.96 -14.90
CA ASP A 187 -10.70 4.41 -15.05
C ASP A 187 -9.57 4.83 -16.02
N SER A 188 -8.83 3.84 -16.57
CA SER A 188 -7.67 4.00 -17.45
C SER A 188 -7.41 2.72 -18.28
N GLU A 189 -6.65 2.86 -19.37
CA GLU A 189 -6.22 1.75 -20.23
C GLU A 189 -4.89 1.12 -19.74
N PRO A 190 -4.66 -0.18 -19.96
CA PRO A 190 -3.39 -0.79 -19.61
C PRO A 190 -2.27 -0.45 -20.59
N GLU A 191 -1.09 -0.14 -20.05
CA GLU A 191 0.14 0.10 -20.82
C GLU A 191 1.12 -1.07 -20.71
N SER A 192 1.38 -1.54 -19.49
CA SER A 192 2.35 -2.60 -19.23
C SER A 192 1.92 -3.53 -18.09
N VAL A 193 2.53 -4.72 -18.06
CA VAL A 193 2.37 -5.71 -16.99
C VAL A 193 3.74 -6.02 -16.39
N VAL A 194 3.89 -5.76 -15.09
CA VAL A 194 5.02 -6.24 -14.29
C VAL A 194 4.69 -7.61 -13.72
N CYS A 195 5.59 -8.56 -13.94
CA CYS A 195 5.48 -9.92 -13.44
C CYS A 195 6.50 -10.16 -12.32
N LEU A 196 6.03 -10.66 -11.17
CA LEU A 196 6.87 -11.07 -10.06
C LEU A 196 6.59 -12.52 -9.67
N ILE A 197 7.63 -13.21 -9.20
CA ILE A 197 7.55 -14.52 -8.56
C ILE A 197 8.10 -14.37 -7.14
N ASP A 198 7.30 -14.70 -6.12
CA ASP A 198 7.63 -14.55 -4.70
C ASP A 198 8.17 -13.14 -4.35
N GLY A 199 7.61 -12.10 -4.98
CA GLY A 199 8.02 -10.71 -4.81
C GLY A 199 9.29 -10.30 -5.56
N LYS A 200 9.95 -11.23 -6.28
CA LYS A 200 11.09 -10.93 -7.14
C LYS A 200 10.62 -10.54 -8.54
N PHE A 201 11.07 -9.39 -9.03
CA PHE A 201 10.84 -8.95 -10.42
C PHE A 201 11.40 -9.98 -11.42
N ILE A 202 10.57 -10.36 -12.40
CA ILE A 202 10.94 -11.24 -13.50
C ILE A 202 11.04 -10.44 -14.80
N SER A 203 9.98 -9.72 -15.13
CA SER A 203 9.88 -8.95 -16.37
C SER A 203 8.83 -7.85 -16.28
N GLU A 204 8.95 -6.88 -17.17
CA GLU A 204 7.89 -5.96 -17.53
C GLU A 204 7.71 -6.04 -19.04
N ILE A 205 6.47 -6.22 -19.48
CA ILE A 205 6.10 -6.31 -20.89
C ILE A 205 5.01 -5.30 -21.22
N LEU A 206 4.92 -4.90 -22.49
CA LEU A 206 3.75 -4.16 -22.98
C LEU A 206 2.50 -5.01 -22.76
N TYR A 207 1.40 -4.35 -22.44
CA TYR A 207 0.17 -5.06 -22.13
C TYR A 207 -0.37 -5.77 -23.37
N GLU A 208 -0.54 -7.08 -23.24
CA GLU A 208 -1.37 -7.90 -24.12
C GLU A 208 -2.35 -8.70 -23.24
N PRO A 209 -3.61 -8.93 -23.66
CA PRO A 209 -4.56 -9.72 -22.88
C PRO A 209 -4.10 -11.15 -22.63
N THR A 210 -3.21 -11.68 -23.46
CA THR A 210 -2.63 -13.01 -23.31
C THR A 210 -1.13 -12.92 -23.54
N PHE A 211 -0.36 -13.49 -22.62
CA PHE A 211 1.10 -13.51 -22.72
C PHE A 211 1.66 -14.75 -22.04
N SER A 212 2.96 -14.99 -22.27
CA SER A 212 3.67 -16.13 -21.71
C SER A 212 4.87 -15.68 -20.88
N ILE A 213 5.12 -16.36 -19.76
CA ILE A 213 6.28 -16.12 -18.91
C ILE A 213 7.24 -17.30 -19.02
N ASN A 214 8.53 -17.03 -19.19
CA ASN A 214 9.57 -18.05 -19.13
C ASN A 214 9.90 -18.38 -17.67
N LEU A 215 9.91 -19.68 -17.34
CA LEU A 215 10.08 -20.21 -15.98
C LEU A 215 11.34 -21.05 -15.80
N SER A 216 12.26 -21.03 -16.77
CA SER A 216 13.39 -21.97 -16.82
C SER A 216 14.26 -21.96 -15.55
N ASP A 217 14.40 -20.79 -14.93
CA ASP A 217 15.17 -20.56 -13.70
C ASP A 217 14.30 -20.48 -12.43
N ALA A 218 12.98 -20.71 -12.57
CA ALA A 218 12.08 -20.65 -11.43
C ALA A 218 12.29 -21.87 -10.49
N PRO A 219 12.22 -21.65 -9.16
CA PRO A 219 12.23 -22.73 -8.18
C PRO A 219 11.05 -23.68 -8.35
N LEU A 220 11.17 -24.88 -7.78
CA LEU A 220 10.12 -25.90 -7.81
C LEU A 220 9.17 -25.73 -6.63
N GLY A 221 7.95 -26.25 -6.77
CA GLY A 221 6.92 -26.19 -5.75
C GLY A 221 5.96 -25.02 -5.93
N ALA A 222 5.27 -24.61 -4.87
CA ALA A 222 4.25 -23.57 -4.95
C ALA A 222 4.85 -22.16 -4.81
N HIS A 223 4.55 -21.29 -5.77
CA HIS A 223 5.05 -19.92 -5.82
C HIS A 223 3.93 -18.92 -6.08
N GLU A 224 4.08 -17.74 -5.47
CA GLU A 224 3.17 -16.62 -5.71
C GLU A 224 3.59 -15.91 -7.00
N PHE A 225 2.71 -15.90 -7.99
CA PHE A 225 2.85 -15.07 -9.17
C PHE A 225 2.02 -13.82 -8.96
N ARG A 226 2.66 -12.66 -9.06
CA ARG A 226 2.01 -11.36 -8.91
C ARG A 226 2.14 -10.55 -10.18
N PHE A 227 1.05 -9.91 -10.55
CA PHE A 227 0.92 -9.08 -11.73
C PHE A 227 0.54 -7.68 -11.30
N LEU A 228 1.31 -6.68 -11.72
CA LEU A 228 0.92 -5.28 -11.61
C LEU A 228 0.65 -4.76 -13.01
N VAL A 229 -0.58 -4.31 -13.25
CA VAL A 229 -0.96 -3.70 -14.52
C VAL A 229 -0.88 -2.19 -14.34
N LYS A 230 0.01 -1.53 -15.10
CA LYS A 230 0.18 -0.08 -15.08
C LYS A 230 -0.73 0.58 -16.09
N SER A 231 -1.31 1.71 -15.71
CA SER A 231 -2.04 2.59 -16.62
C SER A 231 -1.10 3.33 -17.56
N GLU A 232 -1.61 3.70 -18.73
CA GLU A 232 -1.03 4.65 -19.70
C GLU A 232 -0.93 6.10 -19.21
N LEU A 233 -1.59 6.44 -18.09
CA LEU A 233 -1.54 7.79 -17.52
C LEU A 233 -0.14 8.13 -16.96
N PRO A 234 0.25 9.42 -16.89
CA PRO A 234 1.60 9.83 -16.47
C PRO A 234 2.04 9.35 -15.07
N ILE A 235 1.10 9.13 -14.15
CA ILE A 235 1.38 8.63 -12.79
C ILE A 235 1.52 7.10 -12.78
N GLN A 236 1.11 6.44 -13.86
CA GLN A 236 1.13 4.99 -14.02
C GLN A 236 0.46 4.28 -12.84
N HIS A 237 -0.77 4.69 -12.54
CA HIS A 237 -1.59 4.02 -11.52
C HIS A 237 -1.61 2.53 -11.80
N CYS A 238 -1.38 1.74 -10.76
CA CYS A 238 -1.33 0.30 -10.88
C CYS A 238 -2.39 -0.36 -10.00
N SER A 239 -2.84 -1.52 -10.45
CA SER A 239 -3.50 -2.48 -9.58
C SER A 239 -2.72 -3.78 -9.61
N GLU A 240 -2.84 -4.56 -8.53
CA GLU A 240 -2.20 -5.87 -8.43
C GLU A 240 -3.21 -7.00 -8.29
N GLN A 241 -2.85 -8.15 -8.84
CA GLN A 241 -3.50 -9.44 -8.60
C GLN A 241 -2.42 -10.50 -8.42
N SER A 242 -2.71 -11.52 -7.61
CA SER A 242 -1.80 -12.63 -7.37
C SER A 242 -2.50 -13.98 -7.50
N ILE A 243 -1.78 -14.96 -8.02
CA ILE A 243 -2.19 -16.37 -8.07
C ILE A 243 -1.08 -17.25 -7.51
N TRP A 244 -1.45 -18.45 -7.06
CA TRP A 244 -0.50 -19.47 -6.66
C TRP A 244 -0.41 -20.55 -7.74
N VAL A 245 0.82 -20.80 -8.21
CA VAL A 245 1.12 -21.82 -9.21
C VAL A 245 2.14 -22.79 -8.64
N HIS A 246 1.85 -24.08 -8.77
CA HIS A 246 2.78 -25.13 -8.42
C HIS A 246 3.66 -25.49 -9.62
N LEU A 247 4.92 -25.11 -9.56
CA LEU A 247 5.92 -25.35 -10.58
C LEU A 247 6.55 -26.74 -10.38
N ALA A 248 6.35 -27.60 -11.36
CA ALA A 248 6.90 -28.95 -11.40
C ALA A 248 7.96 -29.07 -12.49
N ASP A 249 8.75 -30.13 -12.42
CA ASP A 249 9.51 -30.64 -13.54
C ASP A 249 9.00 -32.06 -13.77
N VAL A 250 8.23 -32.26 -14.84
CA VAL A 250 7.50 -33.53 -15.08
C VAL A 250 8.47 -34.69 -15.22
N ALA A 251 9.70 -34.44 -15.68
CA ALA A 251 10.75 -35.46 -15.73
C ALA A 251 11.28 -35.84 -14.33
N LEU A 252 11.17 -34.94 -13.35
CA LEU A 252 11.52 -35.23 -11.96
C LEU A 252 10.36 -35.86 -11.19
N SER A 253 9.10 -35.48 -11.47
CA SER A 253 7.94 -36.09 -10.83
C SER A 253 6.61 -35.86 -11.56
N PRO A 254 5.84 -36.94 -11.81
CA PRO A 254 4.52 -36.87 -12.42
C PRO A 254 3.39 -36.46 -11.46
N GLU A 255 3.59 -36.51 -10.13
CA GLU A 255 2.60 -36.08 -9.12
C GLU A 255 3.16 -35.00 -8.16
N PRO A 256 3.25 -33.73 -8.60
CA PRO A 256 4.05 -32.70 -7.92
C PRO A 256 3.60 -32.36 -6.50
N LYS A 257 2.29 -32.28 -6.28
CA LYS A 257 1.72 -31.92 -4.97
C LYS A 257 1.91 -32.99 -3.89
N ALA A 258 2.11 -34.25 -4.28
CA ALA A 258 2.37 -35.34 -3.35
C ALA A 258 3.82 -35.34 -2.83
N ILE A 259 4.73 -34.59 -3.47
CA ILE A 259 6.17 -34.60 -3.15
C ILE A 259 6.48 -33.77 -1.91
N PHE A 260 5.80 -32.64 -1.71
CA PHE A 260 6.17 -31.71 -0.64
C PHE A 260 4.96 -30.88 -0.23
N SER A 261 4.17 -31.45 0.67
CA SER A 261 3.01 -30.80 1.26
C SER A 261 3.05 -30.94 2.78
N TRP A 262 2.40 -30.00 3.47
CA TRP A 262 2.42 -29.99 4.92
C TRP A 262 1.10 -29.45 5.48
N ASP A 263 0.90 -29.72 6.75
CA ASP A 263 -0.27 -29.25 7.49
C ASP A 263 0.09 -28.88 8.93
N CYS A 264 -0.62 -27.91 9.47
CA CYS A 264 -0.47 -27.45 10.85
C CYS A 264 -1.80 -26.88 11.35
N ALA A 265 -1.88 -26.54 12.64
CA ALA A 265 -3.08 -25.93 13.19
C ALA A 265 -3.40 -24.59 12.50
N GLU A 266 -4.67 -24.36 12.15
CA GLU A 266 -5.13 -23.10 11.54
C GLU A 266 -5.11 -21.91 12.50
N THR A 267 -5.08 -22.17 13.81
CA THR A 267 -5.06 -21.15 14.86
C THR A 267 -4.08 -21.55 15.94
N PHE A 268 -3.32 -20.57 16.41
CA PHE A 268 -2.35 -20.72 17.48
C PHE A 268 -2.51 -19.59 18.50
N LYS A 269 -2.49 -19.93 19.80
CA LYS A 269 -2.55 -18.95 20.89
C LYS A 269 -1.14 -18.59 21.33
N ILE A 270 -0.84 -17.29 21.32
CA ILE A 270 0.48 -16.79 21.70
C ILE A 270 0.79 -17.13 23.16
N SER A 271 -0.23 -17.16 24.02
CA SER A 271 -0.12 -17.47 25.45
C SER A 271 0.49 -18.84 25.73
N ASP A 272 0.38 -19.77 24.78
CA ASP A 272 0.80 -21.15 24.99
C ASP A 272 2.32 -21.30 24.92
N ASN A 273 3.04 -20.34 24.29
CA ASN A 273 4.50 -20.31 24.11
C ASN A 273 5.11 -21.69 23.74
N LYS A 274 4.38 -22.45 22.92
CA LYS A 274 4.75 -23.79 22.47
C LYS A 274 5.21 -23.77 21.01
N PRO A 275 6.12 -24.66 20.61
CA PRO A 275 6.36 -24.94 19.20
C PRO A 275 5.05 -25.29 18.47
N LEU A 276 4.94 -24.93 17.20
CA LEU A 276 3.78 -25.28 16.37
C LEU A 276 4.00 -26.68 15.77
N PRO A 277 3.21 -27.69 16.15
CA PRO A 277 3.30 -29.00 15.53
C PRO A 277 2.87 -28.92 14.07
N PHE A 278 3.56 -29.66 13.21
CA PHE A 278 3.20 -29.79 11.82
C PHE A 278 3.40 -31.22 11.33
N ARG A 279 2.69 -31.57 10.25
CA ARG A 279 2.83 -32.85 9.57
C ARG A 279 3.31 -32.60 8.16
N LEU A 280 4.45 -33.18 7.83
CA LEU A 280 5.02 -33.17 6.48
C LEU A 280 4.63 -34.44 5.72
N THR A 281 4.32 -34.28 4.44
CA THR A 281 4.09 -35.38 3.50
C THR A 281 5.05 -35.22 2.32
N GLY A 282 5.82 -36.28 2.07
CA GLY A 282 6.85 -36.29 1.04
C GLY A 282 8.22 -35.93 1.62
N MET A 283 8.85 -34.84 1.16
CA MET A 283 10.31 -34.69 1.33
C MET A 283 10.81 -34.79 2.78
N ASN A 284 11.72 -35.74 3.00
CA ASN A 284 12.81 -35.71 3.97
C ASN A 284 13.86 -36.78 3.62
N SER A 285 15.08 -36.34 3.27
CA SER A 285 16.30 -37.16 3.10
C SER A 285 17.46 -36.60 3.96
N GLY A 286 17.17 -36.20 5.19
CA GLY A 286 18.16 -35.66 6.15
C GLY A 286 18.56 -34.20 5.90
N LYS A 287 17.81 -33.47 5.06
CA LYS A 287 18.06 -32.06 4.70
C LYS A 287 17.20 -31.10 5.52
N GLU A 288 17.76 -29.94 5.84
CA GLU A 288 17.09 -28.89 6.61
C GLU A 288 15.84 -28.35 5.89
N ILE A 289 14.84 -27.96 6.69
CA ILE A 289 13.61 -27.30 6.26
C ILE A 289 13.68 -25.83 6.69
N GLU A 290 13.51 -24.92 5.74
CA GLU A 290 13.39 -23.49 5.98
C GLU A 290 11.92 -23.12 6.18
N ILE A 291 11.63 -22.37 7.24
CA ILE A 291 10.30 -21.84 7.55
C ILE A 291 10.25 -20.39 7.12
N ILE A 292 9.35 -20.06 6.20
CA ILE A 292 9.29 -18.76 5.55
C ILE A 292 8.00 -18.05 5.90
N HIS A 293 8.12 -16.77 6.23
CA HIS A 293 7.02 -15.84 6.34
C HIS A 293 7.27 -14.65 5.42
N HIS A 294 6.34 -14.41 4.49
CA HIS A 294 6.53 -13.53 3.35
C HIS A 294 7.77 -13.90 2.52
N SER A 295 8.85 -13.13 2.64
CA SER A 295 10.12 -13.32 1.94
C SER A 295 11.29 -13.59 2.91
N GLU A 296 11.00 -13.71 4.21
CA GLU A 296 11.99 -13.88 5.27
C GLU A 296 11.99 -15.31 5.80
N THR A 297 13.18 -15.87 6.00
CA THR A 297 13.35 -17.15 6.70
C THR A 297 13.26 -16.91 8.21
N LEU A 298 12.19 -17.37 8.83
CA LEU A 298 11.97 -17.27 10.28
C LEU A 298 12.86 -18.23 11.06
N ALA A 299 13.02 -19.46 10.54
CA ALA A 299 13.78 -20.50 11.19
C ALA A 299 14.24 -21.55 10.17
N THR A 300 15.30 -22.26 10.51
CA THR A 300 15.74 -23.47 9.81
C THR A 300 15.72 -24.61 10.81
N ILE A 301 15.04 -25.71 10.47
CA ILE A 301 14.87 -26.87 11.34
C ILE A 301 15.42 -28.14 10.67
N PRO A 302 15.82 -29.15 11.45
CA PRO A 302 16.16 -30.47 10.91
C PRO A 302 15.03 -31.06 10.07
N GLY A 303 15.36 -31.84 9.04
CA GLY A 303 14.34 -32.41 8.14
C GLY A 303 13.34 -33.35 8.83
N ASP A 304 13.77 -34.01 9.91
CA ASP A 304 12.97 -34.91 10.74
C ASP A 304 12.21 -34.19 11.88
N ALA A 305 12.29 -32.87 11.93
CA ALA A 305 11.51 -32.08 12.87
C ALA A 305 10.00 -32.26 12.63
N THR A 306 9.25 -32.29 13.73
CA THR A 306 7.78 -32.37 13.74
C THR A 306 7.13 -31.12 14.32
N GLU A 307 7.96 -30.16 14.72
CA GLU A 307 7.53 -28.92 15.36
C GLU A 307 8.35 -27.73 14.83
N ILE A 308 7.70 -26.59 14.65
CA ILE A 308 8.33 -25.32 14.28
C ILE A 308 8.58 -24.52 15.57
N PRO A 309 9.83 -24.12 15.87
CA PRO A 309 10.13 -23.27 17.01
C PRO A 309 9.63 -21.86 16.73
N LEU A 310 8.45 -21.52 17.25
CA LEU A 310 7.92 -20.16 17.16
C LEU A 310 8.52 -19.31 18.28
N LYS A 311 9.43 -18.39 17.92
CA LYS A 311 9.82 -17.30 18.82
C LYS A 311 8.85 -16.14 18.61
N LEU A 312 8.06 -15.85 19.63
CA LEU A 312 6.94 -14.89 19.62
C LEU A 312 7.30 -13.44 19.21
N ARG A 313 8.60 -13.10 19.11
CA ARG A 313 9.05 -11.77 18.62
C ARG A 313 9.22 -11.72 17.11
N ASP A 314 9.29 -12.86 16.45
CA ASP A 314 9.61 -12.96 15.02
C ASP A 314 8.34 -12.91 14.16
N ILE A 315 7.15 -13.07 14.76
CA ILE A 315 5.84 -12.98 14.09
C ILE A 315 4.83 -12.17 14.92
N GLY A 316 4.08 -11.28 14.26
CA GLY A 316 3.05 -10.44 14.89
C GLY A 316 1.71 -11.16 15.11
N TYR A 317 0.76 -10.47 15.76
CA TYR A 317 -0.62 -10.95 15.89
C TYR A 317 -1.37 -10.92 14.56
N GLY A 318 -2.36 -11.81 14.41
CA GLY A 318 -3.22 -11.88 13.24
C GLY A 318 -2.79 -12.99 12.27
N PRO A 319 -3.20 -12.90 10.99
CA PRO A 319 -2.92 -13.94 10.01
C PRO A 319 -1.44 -13.96 9.63
N VAL A 320 -0.77 -15.07 9.88
CA VAL A 320 0.62 -15.33 9.52
C VAL A 320 0.67 -16.35 8.40
N ARG A 321 1.24 -15.97 7.25
CA ARG A 321 1.47 -16.88 6.12
C ARG A 321 2.79 -17.62 6.33
N LEU A 322 2.74 -18.92 6.55
CA LEU A 322 3.90 -19.80 6.65
C LEU A 322 4.04 -20.63 5.37
N GLN A 323 5.29 -20.87 4.96
CA GLN A 323 5.63 -21.76 3.85
C GLN A 323 6.90 -22.53 4.22
N LEU A 324 7.00 -23.79 3.82
CA LEU A 324 8.22 -24.58 3.97
C LEU A 324 9.03 -24.52 2.68
N LYS A 325 10.36 -24.46 2.80
CA LYS A 325 11.28 -24.74 1.68
C LYS A 325 12.26 -25.83 2.07
N GLN A 326 12.54 -26.75 1.15
CA GLN A 326 13.51 -27.82 1.35
C GLN A 326 14.20 -28.16 0.02
N LYS A 327 15.46 -28.58 0.07
CA LYS A 327 16.19 -29.06 -1.11
C LYS A 327 16.01 -30.57 -1.28
N ASP A 328 15.85 -31.04 -2.52
CA ASP A 328 15.89 -32.47 -2.84
C ASP A 328 17.33 -33.00 -2.92
N ASP A 329 17.52 -34.31 -3.08
CA ASP A 329 18.84 -34.96 -3.16
C ASP A 329 19.72 -34.42 -4.29
N ARG A 330 19.11 -33.91 -5.37
CA ARG A 330 19.80 -33.31 -6.52
C ARG A 330 20.13 -31.83 -6.30
N GLY A 331 19.71 -31.26 -5.16
CA GLY A 331 19.96 -29.89 -4.76
C GLY A 331 18.92 -28.88 -5.24
N ASN A 332 17.83 -29.32 -5.90
CA ASN A 332 16.78 -28.40 -6.31
C ASN A 332 15.98 -27.95 -5.09
N SER A 333 15.66 -26.66 -5.02
CA SER A 333 14.81 -26.10 -3.95
C SER A 333 13.34 -26.27 -4.30
N TRP A 334 12.58 -26.78 -3.33
CA TRP A 334 11.14 -26.99 -3.38
C TRP A 334 10.43 -26.13 -2.34
N ALA A 335 9.39 -25.41 -2.75
CA ALA A 335 8.50 -24.67 -1.86
C ALA A 335 7.16 -25.39 -1.68
N SER A 336 6.69 -25.51 -0.45
CA SER A 336 5.38 -26.08 -0.17
C SER A 336 4.26 -25.12 -0.54
N GLU A 337 3.01 -25.59 -0.60
CA GLU A 337 1.86 -24.67 -0.54
C GLU A 337 1.90 -23.85 0.78
N PRO A 338 1.48 -22.58 0.78
CA PRO A 338 1.44 -21.78 1.99
C PRO A 338 0.29 -22.20 2.92
N ARG A 339 0.48 -22.00 4.22
CA ARG A 339 -0.55 -22.11 5.25
C ARG A 339 -0.75 -20.77 5.93
N PHE A 340 -2.00 -20.38 6.14
CA PHE A 340 -2.34 -19.18 6.89
C PHE A 340 -2.76 -19.59 8.29
N VAL A 341 -1.98 -19.18 9.27
CA VAL A 341 -2.20 -19.48 10.68
C VAL A 341 -2.65 -18.20 11.37
N LEU A 342 -3.79 -18.22 12.05
CA LEU A 342 -4.24 -17.09 12.85
C LEU A 342 -3.53 -17.12 14.23
N VAL A 343 -2.67 -16.14 14.48
CA VAL A 343 -2.01 -15.94 15.77
C VAL A 343 -2.89 -15.04 16.64
N THR A 344 -3.39 -15.62 17.73
CA THR A 344 -4.28 -14.96 18.70
C THR A 344 -3.55 -14.66 20.01
N PRO A 345 -3.98 -13.64 20.77
CA PRO A 345 -3.43 -13.34 22.10
C PRO A 345 -3.54 -14.48 23.11
#